data_AF-A0A0E9SFS8-F1
#
_entry.id   AF-A0A0E9SFS8-F1
#
_cell.length_a   1.000
_cell.length_b   1.000
_cell.length_c   1.000
_cell.angle_alpha   90.00
_cell.angle_beta   90.00
_cell.angle_gamma   90.00
#
_symmetry.space_group_name_H-M   'P 1'
#
loop_
_entity.id
_entity.type
_entity.pdbx_description
1 polymer ?
#
loop_
_entity_poly.entity_id
_entity_poly.type
_entity_poly.pdbx_seq_one_letter_code
_entity_poly.pdbx_strand_id
1 'polypeptide(L)'
;MLDITLSGKLSVLNSIIRDTINCRQKIVIFSQSLACLDHISLFLTKGILVGPNSSEKYWIQFKHFYRIDGNTPLSQRTNYINLFNDRNNHTGVLMLISIRSGGLGVNLRGASRVALVDCSWNPS
;
A
#
# COMPACT_ATOMS: atom_id res chain seq x y z
N MET A 1 0.23 -23.38 -4.58
CA MET A 1 1.34 -22.41 -4.71
C MET A 1 0.74 -21.13 -5.28
N LEU A 2 0.81 -20.00 -4.56
CA LEU A 2 0.25 -18.72 -5.04
C LEU A 2 1.27 -18.08 -5.99
N ASP A 3 1.00 -18.10 -7.29
CA ASP A 3 1.85 -17.49 -8.31
C ASP A 3 1.25 -16.16 -8.78
N ILE A 4 2.08 -15.12 -8.85
CA ILE A 4 1.70 -13.78 -9.28
C ILE A 4 1.38 -13.72 -10.78
N THR A 5 1.91 -14.66 -11.57
CA THR A 5 1.67 -14.76 -13.02
C THR A 5 0.22 -15.07 -13.35
N LEU A 6 -0.55 -15.60 -12.38
CA LEU A 6 -1.98 -15.92 -12.53
C LEU A 6 -2.88 -14.67 -12.49
N SER A 7 -2.35 -13.49 -12.14
CA SER A 7 -3.11 -12.25 -12.10
C SER A 7 -2.37 -11.11 -12.80
N GLY A 8 -2.88 -10.69 -13.96
CA GLY A 8 -2.33 -9.56 -14.72
C GLY A 8 -2.33 -8.25 -13.92
N LYS A 9 -3.38 -8.00 -13.11
CA LYS A 9 -3.43 -6.84 -12.22
C LYS A 9 -2.31 -6.87 -11.18
N LEU A 10 -2.09 -8.03 -10.56
CA LEU A 10 -1.07 -8.18 -9.52
C LEU A 10 0.34 -8.09 -10.12
N SER A 11 0.54 -8.63 -11.32
CA SER A 11 1.80 -8.50 -12.07
C SER A 11 2.14 -7.04 -12.37
N VAL A 12 1.18 -6.26 -12.88
CA VAL A 12 1.36 -4.82 -13.13
C VAL A 12 1.59 -4.07 -11.82
N LEU A 13 0.81 -4.35 -10.78
CA LEU A 13 0.98 -3.73 -9.46
C LEU A 13 2.39 -4.00 -8.90
N ASN A 14 2.91 -5.21 -9.04
CA ASN A 14 4.25 -5.59 -8.60
C ASN A 14 5.34 -4.79 -9.32
N SER A 15 5.19 -4.58 -10.64
CA SER A 15 6.10 -3.73 -11.42
C SER A 15 6.06 -2.28 -10.94
N ILE A 16 4.86 -1.73 -10.68
CA ILE A 16 4.72 -0.36 -10.17
C ILE A 16 5.37 -0.22 -8.78
N ILE A 17 5.17 -1.20 -7.88
CA ILE A 17 5.80 -1.20 -6.55
C ILE A 17 7.33 -1.24 -6.70
N ARG A 18 7.86 -2.08 -7.59
CA ARG A 18 9.30 -2.19 -7.85
C ARG A 18 9.89 -0.86 -8.31
N ASP A 19 9.25 -0.21 -9.28
CA ASP A 19 9.73 1.07 -9.82
C ASP A 19 9.67 2.18 -8.76
N THR A 20 8.63 2.16 -7.92
CA THR A 20 8.50 3.09 -6.79
C THR A 20 9.68 2.96 -5.82
N ILE A 21 10.04 1.72 -5.46
CA ILE A 21 11.15 1.44 -4.53
C ILE A 21 12.49 1.84 -5.15
N ASN A 22 12.69 1.52 -6.43
CA ASN A 22 13.90 1.90 -7.17
C ASN A 22 14.08 3.43 -7.22
N CYS A 23 12.99 4.18 -7.35
CA CYS A 23 12.99 5.63 -7.30
C CYS A 23 13.08 6.22 -5.87
N ARG A 24 13.17 5.39 -4.82
CA ARG A 24 13.11 5.80 -3.40
C ARG A 24 11.89 6.66 -3.10
N GLN A 25 10.77 6.29 -3.69
CA GLN A 25 9.50 6.98 -3.63
C GLN A 25 8.50 6.22 -2.76
N LYS A 26 7.36 6.85 -2.46
CA LYS A 26 6.26 6.22 -1.72
C LYS A 26 5.02 6.09 -2.60
N ILE A 27 4.26 5.03 -2.36
CA ILE A 27 3.03 4.69 -3.10
C ILE A 27 1.85 4.48 -2.15
N VAL A 28 0.67 4.91 -2.61
CA VAL A 28 -0.61 4.59 -1.98
C VAL A 28 -1.39 3.66 -2.90
N ILE A 29 -1.92 2.58 -2.34
CA ILE A 29 -2.74 1.60 -3.04
C ILE A 29 -4.14 1.66 -2.44
N PHE A 30 -5.11 1.98 -3.27
CA PHE A 30 -6.52 2.04 -2.89
C PHE A 30 -7.27 0.81 -3.40
N SER A 31 -8.20 0.34 -2.57
CA SER A 31 -9.19 -0.65 -2.99
C SER A 31 -10.54 -0.45 -2.28
N GLN A 32 -11.65 -0.81 -2.93
CA GLN A 32 -12.98 -0.88 -2.31
C GLN A 32 -13.19 -2.18 -1.52
N SER A 33 -12.41 -3.22 -1.83
CA SER A 33 -12.52 -4.53 -1.22
C SER A 33 -11.49 -4.71 -0.10
N LEU A 34 -11.98 -4.88 1.14
CA LEU A 34 -11.11 -5.24 2.27
C LEU A 34 -10.40 -6.58 2.02
N ALA A 35 -11.08 -7.56 1.42
CA ALA A 35 -10.49 -8.83 1.03
C ALA A 35 -9.33 -8.64 0.03
N CYS A 36 -9.44 -7.70 -0.91
CA CYS A 36 -8.34 -7.39 -1.82
C CYS A 36 -7.13 -6.83 -1.05
N LEU A 37 -7.35 -5.91 -0.11
CA LEU A 37 -6.28 -5.39 0.75
C LEU A 37 -5.67 -6.48 1.63
N ASP A 38 -6.46 -7.43 2.14
CA ASP A 38 -5.97 -8.60 2.89
C ASP A 38 -5.06 -9.47 2.02
N HIS A 39 -5.46 -9.76 0.78
CA HIS A 39 -4.64 -10.50 -0.17
C HIS A 39 -3.34 -9.78 -0.52
N ILE A 40 -3.39 -8.47 -0.76
CA ILE A 40 -2.18 -7.68 -1.03
C ILE A 40 -1.25 -7.71 0.19
N SER A 41 -1.76 -7.48 1.40
CA SER A 41 -0.98 -7.60 2.64
C SER A 41 -0.35 -8.99 2.79
N LEU A 42 -1.10 -10.05 2.48
CA LEU A 42 -0.60 -11.41 2.51
C LEU A 42 0.53 -11.63 1.50
N PHE A 43 0.38 -11.15 0.26
CA PHE A 43 1.40 -11.31 -0.76
C PHE A 43 2.68 -10.52 -0.47
N LEU A 44 2.55 -9.34 0.14
CA LEU A 44 3.68 -8.55 0.65
C LEU A 44 4.40 -9.30 1.77
N THR A 45 3.68 -9.77 2.79
CA THR A 45 4.26 -10.45 3.96
C THR A 45 4.82 -11.84 3.65
N LYS A 46 4.29 -12.54 2.64
CA LYS A 46 4.81 -13.83 2.15
C LYS A 46 5.95 -13.69 1.14
N GLY A 47 6.32 -12.47 0.74
CA GLY A 47 7.40 -12.24 -0.21
C GLY A 47 7.10 -12.77 -1.61
N ILE A 48 5.81 -12.78 -1.98
CA ILE A 48 5.34 -13.08 -3.34
C ILE A 48 5.52 -11.84 -4.23
N LEU A 49 5.28 -10.66 -3.67
CA LEU A 49 5.60 -9.37 -4.29
C LEU A 49 7.07 -9.01 -4.06
N VAL A 50 7.57 -8.07 -4.86
CA VAL A 50 8.91 -7.48 -4.71
C VAL A 50 9.12 -6.98 -3.29
N GLY A 51 10.29 -7.25 -2.71
CA GLY A 51 10.63 -6.82 -1.36
C GLY A 51 10.75 -5.30 -1.21
N PRO A 52 10.68 -4.76 0.02
CA PRO A 52 10.72 -3.31 0.28
C PRO A 52 12.07 -2.66 -0.04
N ASN A 53 13.14 -3.44 -0.17
CA ASN A 53 14.47 -3.00 -0.55
C ASN A 53 15.30 -4.20 -1.05
N SER A 54 16.57 -3.96 -1.43
CA SER A 54 17.46 -5.00 -1.96
C SER A 54 17.84 -6.09 -0.95
N SER A 55 17.69 -5.82 0.35
CA SER A 55 18.15 -6.72 1.43
C SER A 55 17.02 -7.54 2.06
N GLU A 56 15.77 -7.05 1.99
CA GLU A 56 14.61 -7.66 2.62
C GLU A 56 13.65 -8.19 1.55
N LYS A 57 13.31 -9.49 1.63
CA LYS A 57 12.28 -10.11 0.77
C LYS A 57 10.86 -9.87 1.27
N TYR A 58 10.68 -9.77 2.58
CA TYR A 58 9.37 -9.75 3.23
C TYR A 58 9.02 -8.35 3.73
N TRP A 59 7.76 -7.98 3.55
CA TRP A 59 7.23 -6.73 4.08
C TRP A 59 6.78 -6.91 5.53
N ILE A 60 7.00 -5.88 6.35
CA ILE A 60 6.62 -5.86 7.75
C ILE A 60 5.63 -4.72 7.92
N GLN A 61 4.43 -5.04 8.40
CA GLN A 61 3.40 -4.03 8.68
C GLN A 61 3.89 -3.12 9.81
N PHE A 62 3.57 -1.83 9.72
CA PHE A 62 4.04 -0.75 10.62
C PHE A 62 5.51 -0.34 10.48
N LYS A 63 6.32 -1.07 9.69
CA LYS A 63 7.69 -0.68 9.31
C LYS A 63 7.77 -0.29 7.84
N HIS A 64 7.40 -1.21 6.95
CA HIS A 64 7.51 -1.04 5.50
C HIS A 64 6.23 -0.52 4.87
N PHE A 65 5.09 -0.94 5.42
CA PHE A 65 3.79 -0.51 4.95
C PHE A 65 2.79 -0.30 6.07
N TYR A 66 1.78 0.54 5.79
CA TYR A 66 0.68 0.85 6.69
C TYR A 66 -0.65 0.52 6.04
N ARG A 67 -1.67 0.27 6.83
CA ARG A 67 -3.04 0.03 6.36
C ARG A 67 -4.01 0.91 7.12
N ILE A 68 -4.92 1.54 6.38
CA ILE A 68 -6.04 2.31 6.92
C ILE A 68 -7.33 1.77 6.29
N ASP A 69 -8.23 1.29 7.14
CA ASP A 69 -9.58 0.88 6.78
C ASP A 69 -10.60 1.41 7.79
N GLY A 70 -11.87 0.99 7.63
CA GLY A 70 -12.97 1.40 8.50
C GLY A 70 -12.82 1.01 9.98
N ASN A 71 -11.99 0.00 10.28
CA ASN A 71 -11.75 -0.47 11.65
C ASN A 71 -10.51 0.18 12.28
N THR A 72 -9.75 0.98 11.52
CA THR A 72 -8.54 1.63 12.03
C THR A 72 -8.92 2.82 12.93
N PRO A 73 -8.55 2.81 14.24
CA PRO A 73 -8.85 3.90 15.15
C PRO A 73 -8.24 5.24 14.68
N LEU A 74 -8.89 6.35 15.01
CA LEU A 74 -8.43 7.68 14.58
C LEU A 74 -7.00 8.00 15.02
N SER A 75 -6.61 7.64 16.26
CA SER A 75 -5.26 7.84 16.78
C SER A 75 -4.21 7.06 15.96
N GLN A 76 -4.50 5.81 15.64
CA GLN A 76 -3.63 4.97 14.81
C GLN A 76 -3.54 5.50 13.37
N ARG A 77 -4.68 5.93 12.81
CA ARG A 77 -4.74 6.55 11.49
C ARG A 77 -3.81 7.76 11.41
N THR A 78 -3.91 8.68 12.35
CA THR A 78 -3.03 9.87 12.41
C THR A 78 -1.57 9.48 12.54
N ASN A 79 -1.25 8.47 13.36
CA ASN A 79 0.11 7.97 13.49
C ASN A 79 0.66 7.42 12.16
N TYR A 80 -0.09 6.57 11.46
CA TYR A 80 0.32 6.01 10.17
C TYR A 80 0.51 7.09 9.11
N ILE A 81 -0.38 8.09 9.06
CA ILE A 81 -0.24 9.25 8.16
C ILE A 81 1.04 10.02 8.48
N ASN A 82 1.33 10.29 9.76
CA ASN A 82 2.53 11.01 10.17
C ASN A 82 3.81 10.25 9.80
N LEU A 83 3.87 8.95 10.12
CA LEU A 83 5.01 8.09 9.78
C LEU A 83 5.22 7.98 8.28
N PHE A 84 4.15 7.86 7.50
CA PHE A 84 4.22 7.79 6.04
C PHE A 84 4.65 9.13 5.42
N ASN A 85 4.20 10.27 5.97
CA ASN A 85 4.57 11.60 5.49
C ASN A 85 5.94 12.09 5.97
N ASP A 86 6.56 11.42 6.94
CA ASP A 86 7.90 11.76 7.41
C ASP A 86 8.91 11.53 6.28
N ARG A 87 9.66 12.59 5.95
CA ARG A 87 10.71 12.58 4.93
C ARG A 87 11.94 11.81 5.39
N ASN A 88 12.16 11.68 6.69
CA ASN A 88 13.27 10.92 7.26
C ASN A 88 12.96 9.42 7.32
N ASN A 89 11.68 9.04 7.23
CA ASN A 89 11.26 7.65 7.16
C ASN A 89 11.40 7.10 5.73
N HIS A 90 12.53 6.45 5.47
CA HIS A 90 12.84 5.80 4.19
C HIS A 90 12.35 4.36 4.10
N THR A 91 11.88 3.77 5.20
CA THR A 91 11.43 2.37 5.25
C THR A 91 9.92 2.26 5.01
N GLY A 92 9.13 3.19 5.55
CA GLY A 92 7.67 3.24 5.36
C GLY A 92 7.29 3.80 4.00
N VAL A 93 7.26 2.94 2.97
CA VAL A 93 7.11 3.33 1.56
C VAL A 93 5.75 3.02 0.93
N LEU A 94 4.92 2.20 1.58
CA LEU A 94 3.64 1.74 1.01
C LEU A 94 2.47 1.99 1.98
N MET A 95 1.36 2.52 1.47
CA MET A 95 0.12 2.66 2.23
C MET A 95 -1.05 1.97 1.52
N LEU A 96 -1.77 1.12 2.26
CA LEU A 96 -3.00 0.45 1.81
C LEU A 96 -4.21 1.18 2.37
N ILE A 97 -5.17 1.56 1.52
CA ILE A 97 -6.37 2.29 1.97
C ILE A 97 -7.64 1.69 1.40
N SER A 98 -8.63 1.47 2.26
CA SER A 98 -9.97 1.15 1.80
C SER A 98 -10.72 2.42 1.34
N ILE A 99 -11.23 2.45 0.11
CA ILE A 99 -11.87 3.62 -0.50
C ILE A 99 -13.13 4.04 0.30
N ARG A 100 -13.82 3.08 0.94
CA ARG A 100 -15.00 3.35 1.79
C ARG A 100 -14.65 4.12 3.07
N SER A 101 -13.38 4.10 3.50
CA SER A 101 -12.85 4.96 4.57
C SER A 101 -12.13 6.22 4.05
N GLY A 102 -12.03 6.39 2.73
CA GLY A 102 -11.29 7.48 2.06
C GLY A 102 -12.01 8.83 2.04
N GLY A 103 -13.32 8.88 2.33
CA GLY A 103 -14.09 10.13 2.44
C GLY A 103 -13.74 11.02 3.65
N LEU A 104 -12.73 10.65 4.44
CA LEU A 104 -12.29 11.31 5.67
C LEU A 104 -10.85 11.83 5.53
N GLY A 105 -10.65 12.95 4.83
CA GLY A 105 -9.53 13.88 5.06
C GLY A 105 -8.12 13.30 5.19
N VAL A 106 -7.76 12.26 4.43
CA VAL A 106 -6.43 11.64 4.52
C VAL A 106 -5.43 12.46 3.67
N ASN A 107 -4.51 13.18 4.32
CA ASN A 107 -3.46 13.96 3.63
C ASN A 107 -2.16 13.15 3.53
N LEU A 108 -1.88 12.58 2.35
CA LEU A 108 -0.72 11.71 2.11
C LEU A 108 0.33 12.38 1.23
N ARG A 109 0.78 13.56 1.63
CA ARG A 109 1.81 14.35 0.91
C ARG A 109 3.15 13.64 0.68
N GLY A 110 3.42 12.55 1.42
CA GLY A 110 4.62 11.73 1.24
C GLY A 110 4.57 10.84 0.00
N ALA A 111 3.38 10.61 -0.57
CA ALA A 111 3.20 9.78 -1.74
C ALA A 111 3.55 10.51 -3.04
N SER A 112 4.14 9.77 -3.97
CA SER A 112 4.40 10.23 -5.34
C SER A 112 3.59 9.46 -6.39
N ARG A 113 3.05 8.31 -6.00
CA ARG A 113 2.31 7.39 -6.88
C ARG A 113 1.05 6.91 -6.18
N VAL A 114 0.00 6.73 -6.96
CA VAL A 114 -1.29 6.19 -6.52
C VAL A 114 -1.68 5.05 -7.46
N ALA A 115 -2.03 3.90 -6.90
CA ALA A 115 -2.58 2.77 -7.63
C ALA A 115 -4.02 2.50 -7.16
N LEU A 116 -4.96 2.50 -8.10
CA LEU A 116 -6.35 2.10 -7.86
C LEU A 116 -6.53 0.66 -8.35
N VAL A 117 -6.68 -0.29 -7.43
CA VAL A 117 -6.74 -1.72 -7.78
C VAL A 117 -8.12 -2.12 -8.30
N ASP A 118 -9.14 -1.53 -7.69
CA ASP A 118 -10.54 -1.57 -8.10
C ASP A 118 -11.19 -0.20 -7.85
N CYS A 119 -12.12 0.15 -8.73
CA CYS A 119 -12.85 1.42 -8.69
C CYS A 119 -14.35 1.14 -8.74
N SER A 120 -15.14 2.00 -8.10
CA SER A 120 -16.58 2.04 -8.31
C SER A 120 -16.90 2.72 -9.63
N TRP A 121 -18.09 2.44 -10.14
CA TRP A 121 -18.69 3.12 -11.28
C TRP A 121 -19.05 4.59 -11.04
N ASN A 122 -18.92 5.08 -9.81
CA ASN A 122 -19.07 6.51 -9.51
C ASN A 122 -17.70 7.21 -9.51
N PRO A 123 -17.41 8.12 -10.46
CA PRO A 123 -16.18 8.90 -10.51
C PRO A 123 -16.18 10.11 -9.56
N SER A 124 -17.31 10.41 -8.92
CA SER A 124 -17.50 11.55 -8.02
C SER A 124 -17.08 11.25 -6.58
#